data_AF-A0A9W6XAU8-F1
#
_entry.id   AF-A0A9W6XAU8-F1
#
_cell.length_a   1.000
_cell.length_b   1.000
_cell.length_c   1.000
_cell.angle_alpha   90.00
_cell.angle_beta   90.00
_cell.angle_gamma   90.00
#
_symmetry.space_group_name_H-M   'P 1'
#
loop_
_entity.id
_entity.type
_entity.pdbx_description
1 polymer ?
#
loop_
_entity_poly.entity_id
_entity_poly.type
_entity_poly.pdbx_seq_one_letter_code
_entity_poly.pdbx_strand_id
1 'polypeptide(L)'
;MRVLVLQRAVLVPVFRALDSGVVVAQTRGASFAASCAAAKGKYEVDTIDADGHVDTTVFELEGVPGAAGEAAAAEIRGLWRHGGWAAAEHSSHQGLGGVPAARFPGHPRFGVMTRGARRVEAYACNFVVATDNDLSIINTDNFPNNGDHIKKLVLELDWVKGNDSAAFRAYLDAKVHFHNTMVDRITNHRAGDSLVPLTEPLPAKAISIEDLSGVLDAGSLRKLPGVHVRTNKAEIAKDYLLKFSLGNAVNSAMVYLLALSRQRTANQFQKFPIISEYLDALFEKDILPALVAGDVAEEEARKFYVEWLVRMKHPHFGLDNFWVSQNALLRIYVRLLNSVNTNIAHNENYRPSKFMAFATAVALRFLTPWQADSKRDAPTIFVGQMDPIQNGAPIFSLTEKTWNYDTGVTANLSTGKYEFDDGENGRVARLLWRAGQQVLEASKSSSHDFPKSVRAESSSEVSSGVGVAVASVLSTVKGFDLTNDAYASFAADVAALYQRLVSGKQTALETLEDVLRNHETSDSCCGA
;
A
#
# COMPACT_ATOMS: atom_id res chain seq x y z
N MET A 1 12.70 -28.62 -5.21
CA MET A 1 11.47 -27.88 -5.60
C MET A 1 11.85 -26.84 -6.64
N ARG A 2 10.99 -26.57 -7.63
CA ARG A 2 11.20 -25.50 -8.62
C ARG A 2 10.05 -24.49 -8.53
N VAL A 3 10.38 -23.20 -8.49
CA VAL A 3 9.41 -22.14 -8.19
C VAL A 3 9.55 -20.98 -9.17
N LEU A 4 8.42 -20.50 -9.68
CA LEU A 4 8.36 -19.23 -10.40
C LEU A 4 8.09 -18.10 -9.41
N VAL A 5 8.91 -17.07 -9.33
CA VAL A 5 8.77 -15.98 -8.34
C VAL A 5 8.72 -14.59 -8.99
N LEU A 6 7.90 -13.66 -8.48
CA LEU A 6 7.91 -12.23 -8.88
C LEU A 6 8.47 -11.29 -7.79
N GLN A 7 8.67 -11.77 -6.55
CA GLN A 7 9.17 -10.98 -5.44
C GLN A 7 10.64 -11.30 -5.08
N ARG A 8 11.53 -10.37 -5.42
CA ARG A 8 12.99 -10.54 -5.37
C ARG A 8 13.64 -10.39 -3.98
N ALA A 9 12.97 -9.71 -3.05
CA ALA A 9 13.51 -9.37 -1.73
C ALA A 9 13.01 -10.26 -0.57
N VAL A 10 12.05 -11.16 -0.84
CA VAL A 10 11.45 -12.03 0.18
C VAL A 10 11.36 -13.47 -0.33
N LEU A 11 10.53 -13.75 -1.32
CA LEU A 11 10.30 -15.13 -1.78
C LEU A 11 11.51 -15.77 -2.45
N VAL A 12 12.26 -15.05 -3.31
CA VAL A 12 13.48 -15.64 -3.90
C VAL A 12 14.48 -16.06 -2.82
N PRO A 13 14.86 -15.19 -1.85
CA PRO A 13 15.68 -15.61 -0.72
C PRO A 13 15.15 -16.85 0.02
N VAL A 14 13.85 -16.90 0.31
CA VAL A 14 13.21 -18.02 1.00
C VAL A 14 13.41 -19.33 0.23
N PHE A 15 13.11 -19.35 -1.06
CA PHE A 15 13.21 -20.58 -1.85
C PHE A 15 14.66 -20.97 -2.16
N ARG A 16 15.57 -20.00 -2.33
CA ARG A 16 17.00 -20.29 -2.47
C ARG A 16 17.59 -20.87 -1.19
N ALA A 17 17.13 -20.45 -0.01
CA ALA A 17 17.53 -21.05 1.27
C ALA A 17 17.02 -22.49 1.47
N LEU A 18 16.06 -22.93 0.65
CA LEU A 18 15.58 -24.32 0.59
C LEU A 18 16.18 -25.09 -0.60
N ASP A 19 17.31 -24.62 -1.15
CA ASP A 19 17.97 -25.20 -2.32
C ASP A 19 17.04 -25.40 -3.53
N SER A 20 16.02 -24.55 -3.65
CA SER A 20 15.06 -24.63 -4.74
C SER A 20 15.57 -23.93 -5.99
N GLY A 21 15.24 -24.50 -7.15
CA GLY A 21 15.39 -23.84 -8.44
C GLY A 21 14.41 -22.68 -8.55
N VAL A 22 14.87 -21.47 -8.85
CA VAL A 22 14.01 -20.29 -8.93
C VAL A 22 14.08 -19.67 -10.31
N VAL A 23 12.92 -19.48 -10.93
CA VAL A 23 12.75 -18.71 -12.18
C VAL A 23 12.00 -17.43 -11.84
N VAL A 24 12.43 -16.30 -12.40
CA VAL A 24 11.73 -15.02 -12.20
C VAL A 24 11.16 -14.53 -13.52
N ALA A 25 9.84 -14.53 -13.68
CA ALA A 25 9.23 -14.04 -14.92
C ALA A 25 9.08 -12.52 -14.92
N GLN A 26 9.83 -11.79 -15.74
CA GLN A 26 9.55 -10.36 -15.88
C GLN A 26 8.35 -10.17 -16.81
N THR A 27 7.26 -9.65 -16.26
CA THR A 27 5.99 -9.65 -17.01
C THR A 27 5.63 -8.32 -17.67
N ARG A 28 6.45 -7.29 -17.43
CA ARG A 28 6.37 -5.94 -18.00
C ARG A 28 7.78 -5.36 -18.09
N GLY A 29 8.07 -4.68 -19.19
CA GLY A 29 9.43 -4.25 -19.51
C GLY A 29 10.35 -5.44 -19.73
N ALA A 30 11.63 -5.16 -19.99
CA ALA A 30 12.67 -6.17 -20.20
C ALA A 30 13.96 -5.87 -19.42
N SER A 31 13.96 -4.81 -18.61
CA SER A 31 15.16 -4.29 -17.94
C SER A 31 15.78 -5.27 -16.96
N PHE A 32 14.98 -5.93 -16.14
CA PHE A 32 15.46 -6.91 -15.17
C PHE A 32 15.97 -8.17 -15.87
N ALA A 33 15.23 -8.69 -16.84
CA ALA A 33 15.65 -9.84 -17.63
C ALA A 33 16.96 -9.59 -18.38
N ALA A 34 17.11 -8.42 -19.00
CA ALA A 34 18.34 -8.01 -19.66
C ALA A 34 19.52 -7.88 -18.67
N SER A 35 19.29 -7.27 -17.50
CA SER A 35 20.29 -7.15 -16.45
C SER A 35 20.73 -8.52 -15.92
N CYS A 36 19.80 -9.42 -15.63
CA CYS A 36 20.11 -10.79 -15.22
C CYS A 36 20.84 -11.58 -16.29
N ALA A 37 20.45 -11.45 -17.57
CA ALA A 37 21.15 -12.11 -18.67
C ALA A 37 22.61 -11.63 -18.76
N ALA A 38 22.83 -10.31 -18.65
CA ALA A 38 24.18 -9.73 -18.60
C ALA A 38 24.98 -10.22 -17.37
N ALA A 39 24.32 -10.40 -16.23
CA ALA A 39 24.87 -10.95 -15.00
C ALA A 39 24.89 -12.49 -14.94
N LYS A 40 24.68 -13.19 -16.07
CA LYS A 40 24.68 -14.67 -16.17
C LYS A 40 23.70 -15.36 -15.21
N GLY A 41 22.48 -14.86 -15.16
CA GLY A 41 21.40 -15.40 -14.32
C GLY A 41 21.45 -14.95 -12.85
N LYS A 42 22.29 -13.97 -12.51
CA LYS A 42 22.43 -13.47 -11.14
C LYS A 42 21.73 -12.12 -10.95
N TYR A 43 21.36 -11.82 -9.72
CA TYR A 43 20.99 -10.46 -9.32
C TYR A 43 21.35 -10.20 -7.85
N GLU A 44 21.43 -8.93 -7.50
CA GLU A 44 21.82 -8.47 -6.17
C GLU A 44 20.59 -8.03 -5.36
N VAL A 45 20.69 -8.18 -4.03
CA VAL A 45 19.81 -7.56 -3.04
C VAL A 45 20.68 -6.95 -1.96
N ASP A 46 20.48 -5.66 -1.71
CA ASP A 46 21.15 -4.94 -0.64
C ASP A 46 20.32 -4.98 0.63
N THR A 47 20.98 -5.20 1.76
CA THR A 47 20.43 -5.00 3.10
C THR A 47 21.24 -3.90 3.77
N ILE A 48 20.59 -2.82 4.19
CA ILE A 48 21.24 -1.74 4.93
C ILE A 48 20.90 -1.86 6.42
N ASP A 49 21.91 -1.75 7.27
CA ASP A 49 21.74 -1.79 8.72
C ASP A 49 21.60 -0.39 9.35
N ALA A 50 21.36 -0.37 10.66
CA ALA A 50 21.16 0.87 11.41
C ALA A 50 22.39 1.79 11.42
N ASP A 51 23.59 1.28 11.20
CA ASP A 51 24.84 2.04 11.13
C ASP A 51 25.14 2.52 9.69
N GLY A 52 24.29 2.13 8.74
CA GLY A 52 24.40 2.49 7.32
C GLY A 52 25.32 1.58 6.51
N HIS A 53 25.80 0.48 7.11
CA HIS A 53 26.53 -0.55 6.39
C HIS A 53 25.58 -1.27 5.44
N VAL A 54 26.05 -1.57 4.23
CA VAL A 54 25.27 -2.23 3.19
C VAL A 54 25.89 -3.59 2.88
N ASP A 55 25.13 -4.64 3.19
CA ASP A 55 25.45 -6.01 2.82
C ASP A 55 24.74 -6.39 1.52
N THR A 56 25.51 -6.72 0.49
CA THR A 56 24.97 -7.18 -0.79
C THR A 56 24.97 -8.69 -0.86
N THR A 57 23.78 -9.28 -1.00
CA THR A 57 23.61 -10.72 -1.27
C THR A 57 23.33 -10.95 -2.75
N VAL A 58 24.06 -11.89 -3.36
CA VAL A 58 23.86 -12.30 -4.76
C VAL A 58 23.03 -13.57 -4.81
N PHE A 59 21.95 -13.55 -5.58
CA PHE A 59 21.09 -14.71 -5.82
C PHE A 59 21.24 -15.19 -7.26
N GLU A 60 21.32 -16.51 -7.43
CA GLU A 60 21.34 -17.18 -8.73
C GLU A 60 19.94 -17.68 -9.10
N LEU A 61 19.55 -17.45 -10.35
CA LEU A 61 18.27 -17.85 -10.93
C LEU A 61 18.49 -18.91 -12.00
N GLU A 62 17.60 -19.90 -12.06
CA GLU A 62 17.58 -20.89 -13.15
C GLU A 62 17.12 -20.27 -14.48
N GLY A 63 16.38 -19.16 -14.43
CA GLY A 63 15.93 -18.45 -15.61
C GLY A 63 15.20 -17.15 -15.31
N VAL A 64 15.26 -16.21 -16.26
CA VAL A 64 14.53 -14.95 -16.21
C VAL A 64 13.88 -14.68 -17.57
N PRO A 65 12.74 -15.33 -17.89
CA PRO A 65 12.09 -15.11 -19.16
C PRO A 65 11.71 -13.63 -19.30
N GLY A 66 12.19 -13.02 -20.39
CA GLY A 66 12.29 -11.57 -20.55
C GLY A 66 11.22 -10.95 -21.44
N ALA A 67 10.42 -11.78 -22.12
CA ALA A 67 9.34 -11.25 -22.94
C ALA A 67 8.16 -10.76 -22.08
N ALA A 68 7.44 -9.74 -22.58
CA ALA A 68 6.14 -9.34 -22.03
C ALA A 68 5.01 -9.95 -22.88
N GLY A 69 3.85 -10.23 -22.27
CA GLY A 69 2.67 -10.73 -22.99
C GLY A 69 2.77 -12.22 -23.41
N GLU A 70 2.24 -12.56 -24.58
CA GLU A 70 2.18 -13.95 -25.07
C GLU A 70 3.55 -14.57 -25.36
N ALA A 71 4.54 -13.75 -25.71
CA ALA A 71 5.92 -14.19 -25.90
C ALA A 71 6.57 -14.61 -24.56
N ALA A 72 6.21 -13.94 -23.45
CA ALA A 72 6.61 -14.37 -22.10
C ALA A 72 6.08 -15.77 -21.81
N ALA A 73 4.78 -15.95 -22.08
CA ALA A 73 4.12 -17.22 -21.89
C ALA A 73 4.72 -18.30 -22.80
N ALA A 74 5.18 -17.96 -24.02
CA ALA A 74 5.86 -18.87 -24.93
C ALA A 74 7.25 -19.28 -24.43
N GLU A 75 8.04 -18.33 -23.95
CA GLU A 75 9.39 -18.58 -23.41
C GLU A 75 9.32 -19.43 -22.14
N ILE A 76 8.35 -19.11 -21.27
CA ILE A 76 8.05 -19.91 -20.09
C ILE A 76 7.56 -21.30 -20.52
N ARG A 77 6.65 -21.43 -21.50
CA ARG A 77 6.27 -22.74 -22.06
C ARG A 77 7.49 -23.52 -22.55
N GLY A 78 8.46 -22.85 -23.18
CA GLY A 78 9.71 -23.46 -23.66
C GLY A 78 10.59 -23.98 -22.53
N LEU A 79 10.82 -23.17 -21.48
CA LEU A 79 11.57 -23.58 -20.29
C LEU A 79 10.92 -24.80 -19.61
N TRP A 80 9.59 -24.83 -19.56
CA TRP A 80 8.84 -25.92 -18.94
C TRP A 80 8.88 -27.22 -19.76
N ARG A 81 8.72 -27.14 -21.10
CA ARG A 81 8.70 -28.32 -21.99
C ARG A 81 10.09 -28.86 -22.31
N HIS A 82 11.10 -28.00 -22.44
CA HIS A 82 12.43 -28.36 -22.94
C HIS A 82 13.55 -28.20 -21.91
N GLY A 83 13.34 -27.48 -20.81
CA GLY A 83 14.36 -27.25 -19.77
C GLY A 83 14.49 -28.36 -18.72
N GLY A 84 13.93 -29.54 -18.96
CA GLY A 84 13.94 -30.65 -17.99
C GLY A 84 13.09 -30.39 -16.73
N TRP A 85 12.10 -29.48 -16.80
CA TRP A 85 11.15 -29.20 -15.72
C TRP A 85 10.02 -30.23 -15.64
N ALA A 86 9.56 -30.75 -16.78
CA ALA A 86 8.64 -31.90 -16.83
C ALA A 86 9.31 -33.24 -16.48
N ALA A 87 10.64 -33.34 -16.60
CA ALA A 87 11.40 -34.58 -16.40
C ALA A 87 12.02 -34.74 -15.00
N ALA A 88 11.79 -33.79 -14.08
CA ALA A 88 12.27 -33.88 -12.72
C ALA A 88 11.34 -34.79 -11.89
N GLU A 89 11.50 -36.10 -12.02
CA GLU A 89 10.71 -37.15 -11.35
C GLU A 89 10.70 -37.07 -9.81
N HIS A 90 11.40 -36.12 -9.18
CA HIS A 90 11.58 -36.02 -7.72
C HIS A 90 11.18 -34.65 -7.13
N SER A 91 10.54 -33.75 -7.89
CA SER A 91 10.02 -32.49 -7.32
C SER A 91 8.59 -32.67 -6.83
N SER A 92 8.41 -32.91 -5.53
CA SER A 92 7.09 -33.07 -4.89
C SER A 92 6.22 -31.81 -4.88
N HIS A 93 6.79 -30.63 -5.15
CA HIS A 93 6.08 -29.35 -5.12
C HIS A 93 6.64 -28.41 -6.19
N GLN A 94 5.76 -27.75 -6.95
CA GLN A 94 6.10 -26.67 -7.86
C GLN A 94 5.20 -25.47 -7.58
N GLY A 95 5.79 -24.30 -7.39
CA GLY A 95 5.09 -23.13 -6.86
C GLY A 95 5.14 -21.92 -7.80
N LEU A 96 4.07 -21.13 -7.81
CA LEU A 96 4.03 -19.80 -8.41
C LEU A 96 3.95 -18.76 -7.29
N GLY A 97 5.08 -18.15 -6.97
CA GLY A 97 5.25 -17.06 -6.01
C GLY A 97 5.09 -15.68 -6.64
N GLY A 98 4.17 -14.88 -6.12
CA GLY A 98 3.95 -13.49 -6.52
C GLY A 98 3.24 -13.38 -7.87
N VAL A 99 2.02 -12.85 -7.86
CA VAL A 99 1.40 -12.20 -9.02
C VAL A 99 1.27 -10.76 -8.55
N PRO A 100 1.92 -9.73 -9.13
CA PRO A 100 1.66 -8.37 -8.73
C PRO A 100 0.26 -7.97 -9.20
N ALA A 101 -0.73 -8.03 -8.33
CA ALA A 101 -2.00 -7.35 -8.46
C ALA A 101 -1.86 -5.93 -7.90
N ALA A 102 -1.82 -4.97 -8.80
CA ALA A 102 -2.39 -3.68 -8.49
C ALA A 102 -3.88 -3.71 -8.88
N ARG A 103 -4.75 -3.48 -7.89
CA ARG A 103 -6.08 -2.78 -7.95
C ARG A 103 -7.36 -3.64 -7.81
N PHE A 104 -8.00 -3.53 -6.64
CA PHE A 104 -9.37 -3.98 -6.38
C PHE A 104 -10.39 -3.55 -7.46
N PRO A 105 -11.51 -4.30 -7.60
CA PRO A 105 -12.53 -4.02 -8.59
C PRO A 105 -13.22 -2.67 -8.39
N GLY A 106 -13.30 -1.87 -9.45
CA GLY A 106 -13.98 -0.55 -9.52
C GLY A 106 -13.18 0.53 -10.27
N HIS A 107 -11.86 0.36 -10.36
CA HIS A 107 -10.94 1.37 -10.90
C HIS A 107 -10.64 1.15 -12.40
N PRO A 108 -10.68 2.18 -13.28
CA PRO A 108 -10.50 2.03 -14.74
C PRO A 108 -9.10 1.56 -15.21
N ARG A 109 -8.24 1.05 -14.31
CA ARG A 109 -7.00 0.33 -14.65
C ARG A 109 -6.97 -1.12 -14.13
N PHE A 110 -8.10 -1.83 -14.22
CA PHE A 110 -8.29 -3.29 -14.03
C PHE A 110 -7.32 -4.21 -14.80
N GLY A 111 -6.50 -3.69 -15.72
CA GLY A 111 -5.74 -4.49 -16.68
C GLY A 111 -4.53 -5.27 -16.13
N VAL A 112 -4.11 -5.07 -14.87
CA VAL A 112 -2.99 -5.84 -14.27
C VAL A 112 -3.47 -7.21 -13.77
N MET A 113 -4.66 -7.24 -13.18
CA MET A 113 -5.19 -8.40 -12.46
C MET A 113 -5.86 -9.42 -13.37
N THR A 114 -6.57 -8.95 -14.40
CA THR A 114 -7.00 -9.79 -15.53
C THR A 114 -5.80 -10.41 -16.26
N ARG A 115 -4.64 -9.73 -16.32
CA ARG A 115 -3.40 -10.31 -16.85
C ARG A 115 -2.76 -11.32 -15.90
N GLY A 116 -2.85 -11.14 -14.58
CA GLY A 116 -2.45 -12.13 -13.58
C GLY A 116 -3.30 -13.40 -13.64
N ALA A 117 -4.62 -13.24 -13.75
CA ALA A 117 -5.56 -14.35 -13.91
C ALA A 117 -5.35 -15.11 -15.23
N ARG A 118 -5.22 -14.41 -16.37
CA ARG A 118 -4.87 -15.00 -17.67
C ARG A 118 -3.53 -15.74 -17.66
N ARG A 119 -2.62 -15.38 -16.74
CA ARG A 119 -1.35 -16.08 -16.56
C ARG A 119 -1.53 -17.33 -15.72
N VAL A 120 -2.22 -17.26 -14.59
CA VAL A 120 -2.56 -18.47 -13.83
C VAL A 120 -3.30 -19.46 -14.73
N GLU A 121 -4.19 -19.00 -15.61
CA GLU A 121 -4.71 -19.78 -16.74
C GLU A 121 -3.57 -20.37 -17.58
N ALA A 122 -2.70 -19.54 -18.17
CA ALA A 122 -1.68 -20.03 -19.08
C ALA A 122 -0.74 -21.05 -18.42
N TYR A 123 -0.48 -20.89 -17.12
CA TYR A 123 0.28 -21.83 -16.31
C TYR A 123 -0.51 -23.12 -16.06
N ALA A 124 -1.70 -23.01 -15.46
CA ALA A 124 -2.51 -24.16 -15.07
C ALA A 124 -2.97 -24.98 -16.29
N CYS A 125 -3.37 -24.35 -17.40
CA CYS A 125 -3.73 -25.05 -18.64
C CYS A 125 -2.58 -25.83 -19.26
N ASN A 126 -1.34 -25.35 -19.12
CA ASN A 126 -0.16 -26.08 -19.60
C ASN A 126 0.32 -27.14 -18.60
N PHE A 127 0.05 -26.95 -17.30
CA PHE A 127 0.38 -27.90 -16.23
C PHE A 127 -0.52 -29.16 -16.30
N VAL A 128 -1.82 -28.98 -16.59
CA VAL A 128 -2.78 -30.07 -16.90
C VAL A 128 -2.26 -31.01 -17.98
N VAL A 129 -1.48 -30.48 -18.94
CA VAL A 129 -0.97 -31.24 -20.09
C VAL A 129 0.33 -31.98 -19.77
N ALA A 130 1.00 -31.70 -18.64
CA ALA A 130 2.38 -32.13 -18.40
C ALA A 130 2.61 -32.99 -17.14
N THR A 131 1.84 -32.85 -16.05
CA THR A 131 2.13 -33.57 -14.78
C THR A 131 0.90 -33.79 -13.88
N ASP A 132 0.90 -34.84 -13.04
CA ASP A 132 -0.09 -35.09 -11.96
C ASP A 132 0.26 -34.42 -10.60
N ASN A 133 1.18 -33.45 -10.61
CA ASN A 133 1.68 -32.78 -9.41
C ASN A 133 0.72 -31.70 -8.89
N ASP A 134 0.81 -31.39 -7.59
CA ASP A 134 0.14 -30.23 -7.00
C ASP A 134 0.87 -28.93 -7.36
N LEU A 135 0.08 -27.87 -7.56
CA LEU A 135 0.54 -26.51 -7.88
C LEU A 135 0.14 -25.54 -6.76
N SER A 136 1.13 -24.99 -6.07
CA SER A 136 0.91 -23.94 -5.06
C SER A 136 1.05 -22.55 -5.67
N ILE A 137 0.00 -21.73 -5.60
CA ILE A 137 0.02 -20.32 -6.00
C ILE A 137 0.09 -19.47 -4.73
N ILE A 138 1.24 -18.86 -4.47
CA ILE A 138 1.53 -18.03 -3.30
C ILE A 138 1.46 -16.58 -3.74
N ASN A 139 0.31 -15.93 -3.57
CA ASN A 139 0.17 -14.52 -3.92
C ASN A 139 0.79 -13.64 -2.83
N THR A 140 1.70 -12.72 -3.18
CA THR A 140 2.40 -11.81 -2.25
C THR A 140 2.00 -10.35 -2.37
N ASP A 141 0.86 -10.08 -3.00
CA ASP A 141 0.34 -8.73 -3.04
C ASP A 141 -0.06 -8.21 -1.66
N ASN A 142 0.12 -6.90 -1.49
CA ASN A 142 -0.12 -6.23 -0.24
C ASN A 142 -1.61 -5.89 -0.05
N PHE A 143 -2.47 -6.90 -0.02
CA PHE A 143 -3.87 -6.80 0.42
C PHE A 143 -4.38 -8.12 1.03
N PRO A 144 -5.39 -8.10 1.92
CA PRO A 144 -5.93 -9.32 2.54
C PRO A 144 -6.58 -10.27 1.54
N ASN A 145 -6.55 -11.58 1.83
CA ASN A 145 -7.17 -12.63 1.01
C ASN A 145 -6.69 -12.62 -0.45
N ASN A 146 -5.40 -12.35 -0.66
CA ASN A 146 -4.80 -12.19 -1.98
C ASN A 146 -4.78 -13.50 -2.81
N GLY A 147 -4.72 -14.66 -2.17
CA GLY A 147 -4.84 -15.99 -2.78
C GLY A 147 -6.28 -16.26 -3.26
N ASP A 148 -7.26 -16.02 -2.39
CA ASP A 148 -8.68 -16.15 -2.76
C ASP A 148 -9.06 -15.20 -3.90
N HIS A 149 -8.52 -13.99 -3.88
CA HIS A 149 -8.80 -13.00 -4.90
C HIS A 149 -8.26 -13.41 -6.28
N ILE A 150 -7.03 -13.94 -6.35
CA ILE A 150 -6.51 -14.43 -7.64
C ILE A 150 -7.28 -15.68 -8.10
N LYS A 151 -7.70 -16.58 -7.20
CA LYS A 151 -8.60 -17.71 -7.54
C LYS A 151 -9.89 -17.19 -8.18
N LYS A 152 -10.54 -16.21 -7.55
CA LYS A 152 -11.76 -15.58 -8.07
C LYS A 152 -11.57 -15.03 -9.48
N LEU A 153 -10.49 -14.28 -9.72
CA LEU A 153 -10.23 -13.69 -11.04
C LEU A 153 -9.98 -14.74 -12.12
N VAL A 154 -9.32 -15.85 -11.77
CA VAL A 154 -9.11 -16.99 -12.70
C VAL A 154 -10.45 -17.58 -13.10
N LEU A 155 -11.34 -17.81 -12.13
CA LEU A 155 -12.69 -18.32 -12.38
C LEU A 155 -13.58 -17.34 -13.15
N GLU A 156 -13.26 -16.04 -13.11
CA GLU A 156 -14.00 -15.00 -13.83
C GLU A 156 -13.66 -14.88 -15.32
N LEU A 157 -12.61 -15.55 -15.80
CA LEU A 157 -12.21 -15.54 -17.21
C LEU A 157 -13.27 -16.18 -18.12
N ASP A 158 -13.58 -15.55 -19.25
CA ASP A 158 -14.70 -15.92 -20.11
C ASP A 158 -14.66 -17.38 -20.59
N TRP A 159 -13.48 -17.88 -20.96
CA TRP A 159 -13.33 -19.26 -21.42
C TRP A 159 -13.44 -20.27 -20.26
N VAL A 160 -13.03 -19.91 -19.04
CA VAL A 160 -13.19 -20.76 -17.84
C VAL A 160 -14.66 -20.93 -17.50
N LYS A 161 -15.50 -19.94 -17.85
CA LYS A 161 -16.96 -20.04 -17.72
C LYS A 161 -17.61 -20.88 -18.84
N GLY A 162 -16.89 -21.18 -19.91
CA GLY A 162 -17.37 -21.99 -21.03
C GLY A 162 -17.61 -23.46 -20.67
N ASN A 163 -18.34 -24.17 -21.53
CA ASN A 163 -18.67 -25.59 -21.30
C ASN A 163 -17.44 -26.50 -21.42
N ASP A 164 -16.47 -26.14 -22.27
CA ASP A 164 -15.27 -26.93 -22.53
C ASP A 164 -14.21 -26.84 -21.41
N SER A 165 -14.46 -26.05 -20.37
CA SER A 165 -13.51 -25.83 -19.26
C SER A 165 -13.67 -26.81 -18.09
N ALA A 166 -14.58 -27.78 -18.16
CA ALA A 166 -14.92 -28.65 -17.03
C ALA A 166 -13.70 -29.38 -16.45
N ALA A 167 -12.84 -29.95 -17.32
CA ALA A 167 -11.61 -30.62 -16.91
C ALA A 167 -10.61 -29.67 -16.25
N PHE A 168 -10.51 -28.44 -16.75
CA PHE A 168 -9.65 -27.42 -16.16
C PHE A 168 -10.14 -26.97 -14.79
N ARG A 169 -11.45 -26.76 -14.62
CA ARG A 169 -12.05 -26.43 -13.33
C ARG A 169 -11.85 -27.55 -12.31
N ALA A 170 -12.02 -28.81 -12.72
CA ALA A 170 -11.74 -29.96 -11.87
C ALA A 170 -10.26 -29.99 -11.43
N TYR A 171 -9.32 -29.68 -12.33
CA TYR A 171 -7.91 -29.56 -11.99
C TYR A 171 -7.64 -28.41 -11.01
N LEU A 172 -8.21 -27.22 -11.25
CA LEU A 172 -8.08 -26.07 -10.34
C LEU A 172 -8.54 -26.40 -8.92
N ASP A 173 -9.62 -27.18 -8.78
CA ASP A 173 -10.16 -27.53 -7.48
C ASP A 173 -9.40 -28.69 -6.80
N ALA A 174 -8.84 -29.63 -7.58
CA ALA A 174 -8.19 -30.82 -7.04
C ALA A 174 -6.68 -30.66 -6.79
N LYS A 175 -5.99 -29.84 -7.59
CA LYS A 175 -4.52 -29.81 -7.67
C LYS A 175 -3.90 -28.43 -7.51
N VAL A 176 -4.72 -27.36 -7.49
CA VAL A 176 -4.20 -25.98 -7.40
C VAL A 176 -4.57 -25.36 -6.05
N HIS A 177 -3.55 -25.02 -5.29
CA HIS A 177 -3.68 -24.45 -3.95
C HIS A 177 -3.37 -22.96 -3.98
N PHE A 178 -4.39 -22.13 -3.76
CA PHE A 178 -4.26 -20.68 -3.74
C PHE A 178 -3.98 -20.21 -2.32
N HIS A 179 -2.73 -19.95 -2.00
CA HIS A 179 -2.29 -19.55 -0.68
C HIS A 179 -2.45 -18.05 -0.48
N ASN A 180 -3.21 -17.70 0.54
CA ASN A 180 -3.28 -16.36 1.09
C ASN A 180 -1.97 -16.03 1.84
N THR A 181 -1.46 -14.81 1.69
CA THR A 181 -0.24 -14.40 2.41
C THR A 181 -0.34 -13.01 3.00
N MET A 182 0.46 -12.77 4.05
CA MET A 182 0.85 -11.46 4.53
C MET A 182 2.35 -11.31 4.27
N VAL A 183 2.78 -10.18 3.70
CA VAL A 183 4.20 -9.91 3.44
C VAL A 183 4.60 -8.56 4.01
N ASP A 184 5.73 -8.52 4.71
CA ASP A 184 6.25 -7.32 5.35
C ASP A 184 7.77 -7.27 5.30
N ARG A 185 8.32 -6.57 4.30
CA ARG A 185 9.71 -6.13 4.30
C ARG A 185 9.81 -4.80 3.57
N ILE A 186 10.22 -3.75 4.27
CA ILE A 186 10.41 -2.44 3.69
C ILE A 186 11.50 -2.55 2.63
N THR A 187 11.14 -2.21 1.39
CA THR A 187 12.00 -2.36 0.22
C THR A 187 11.97 -1.07 -0.59
N ASN A 188 13.15 -0.56 -0.88
CA ASN A 188 13.44 0.51 -1.83
C ASN A 188 14.42 -0.04 -2.88
N HIS A 189 15.20 0.83 -3.53
CA HIS A 189 16.20 0.45 -4.50
C HIS A 189 17.54 1.14 -4.23
N ARG A 190 18.62 0.55 -4.74
CA ARG A 190 19.98 1.10 -4.68
C ARG A 190 20.01 2.47 -5.35
N ALA A 191 20.73 3.41 -4.76
CA ALA A 191 20.92 4.73 -5.35
C ALA A 191 21.60 4.61 -6.72
N GLY A 192 20.95 5.15 -7.77
CA GLY A 192 21.46 5.09 -9.14
C GLY A 192 21.14 3.78 -9.88
N ASP A 193 20.56 2.77 -9.22
CA ASP A 193 20.19 1.50 -9.84
C ASP A 193 18.86 0.97 -9.27
N SER A 194 17.77 1.22 -10.01
CA SER A 194 16.43 0.77 -9.62
C SER A 194 16.24 -0.75 -9.74
N LEU A 195 17.17 -1.45 -10.38
CA LEU A 195 17.10 -2.90 -10.53
C LEU A 195 17.61 -3.63 -9.29
N VAL A 196 18.43 -3.04 -8.43
CA VAL A 196 18.87 -3.70 -7.20
C VAL A 196 17.95 -3.30 -6.03
N PRO A 197 17.17 -4.24 -5.46
CA PRO A 197 16.39 -3.96 -4.26
C PRO A 197 17.31 -3.60 -3.10
N LEU A 198 16.96 -2.53 -2.39
CA LEU A 198 17.57 -2.13 -1.12
C LEU A 198 16.55 -2.34 -0.02
N THR A 199 16.92 -3.08 1.02
CA THR A 199 15.99 -3.53 2.06
C THR A 199 16.50 -3.20 3.45
N GLU A 200 15.56 -3.08 4.40
CA GLU A 200 15.89 -3.18 5.82
C GLU A 200 16.36 -4.60 6.20
N PRO A 201 16.96 -4.77 7.39
CA PRO A 201 17.22 -6.09 7.96
C PRO A 201 15.94 -6.92 8.02
N LEU A 202 16.08 -8.24 7.91
CA LEU A 202 14.92 -9.12 7.85
C LEU A 202 14.06 -9.01 9.12
N PRO A 203 12.77 -8.61 9.02
CA PRO A 203 11.92 -8.48 10.20
C PRO A 203 11.52 -9.84 10.76
N ALA A 204 11.07 -9.86 12.01
CA ALA A 204 10.71 -11.09 12.72
C ALA A 204 9.57 -11.88 12.01
N LYS A 205 8.72 -11.16 11.28
CA LYS A 205 7.64 -11.70 10.46
C LYS A 205 7.68 -11.07 9.07
N ALA A 206 8.54 -11.59 8.20
CA ALA A 206 8.71 -11.12 6.83
C ALA A 206 7.64 -11.64 5.88
N ILE A 207 7.18 -12.88 6.09
CA ILE A 207 6.08 -13.48 5.35
C ILE A 207 5.31 -14.46 6.23
N SER A 208 3.97 -14.41 6.12
CA SER A 208 3.08 -15.44 6.64
C SER A 208 2.31 -16.05 5.48
N ILE A 209 2.32 -17.38 5.37
CA ILE A 209 1.69 -18.15 4.29
C ILE A 209 0.59 -19.01 4.92
N GLU A 210 -0.64 -18.85 4.43
CA GLU A 210 -1.75 -19.73 4.77
C GLU A 210 -1.60 -21.06 4.01
N ASP A 211 -1.56 -22.17 4.73
CA ASP A 211 -1.54 -23.52 4.17
C ASP A 211 -2.54 -24.42 4.89
N LEU A 212 -3.84 -24.20 4.60
CA LEU A 212 -4.93 -24.98 5.21
C LEU A 212 -4.97 -26.42 4.70
N SER A 213 -4.41 -26.68 3.52
CA SER A 213 -4.39 -28.00 2.89
C SER A 213 -3.18 -28.83 3.30
N GLY A 214 -2.19 -28.22 3.98
CA GLY A 214 -0.97 -28.91 4.40
C GLY A 214 -0.10 -29.36 3.23
N VAL A 215 -0.16 -28.65 2.10
CA VAL A 215 0.56 -29.01 0.85
C VAL A 215 1.92 -28.37 0.77
N LEU A 216 2.30 -27.50 1.71
CA LEU A 216 3.65 -26.95 1.78
C LEU A 216 4.47 -27.74 2.80
N ASP A 217 5.79 -27.83 2.58
CA ASP A 217 6.72 -28.31 3.61
C ASP A 217 6.87 -27.24 4.72
N ALA A 218 5.86 -27.18 5.59
CA ALA A 218 5.81 -26.26 6.71
C ALA A 218 6.97 -26.47 7.68
N GLY A 219 7.49 -27.69 7.79
CA GLY A 219 8.62 -28.02 8.66
C GLY A 219 9.91 -27.35 8.21
N SER A 220 10.20 -27.34 6.91
CA SER A 220 11.36 -26.64 6.36
C SER A 220 11.14 -25.13 6.29
N LEU A 221 9.95 -24.68 5.88
CA LEU A 221 9.63 -23.26 5.79
C LEU A 221 9.72 -22.54 7.15
N ARG A 222 9.22 -23.14 8.23
CA ARG A 222 9.25 -22.55 9.59
C ARG A 222 10.65 -22.43 10.18
N LYS A 223 11.65 -23.15 9.64
CA LYS A 223 13.06 -23.01 10.07
C LYS A 223 13.72 -21.76 9.50
N LEU A 224 13.15 -21.19 8.44
CA LEU A 224 13.70 -20.00 7.82
C LEU A 224 13.32 -18.75 8.64
N PRO A 225 14.29 -17.89 8.98
CA PRO A 225 14.01 -16.64 9.66
C PRO A 225 12.93 -15.82 8.93
N GLY A 226 12.00 -15.25 9.69
CA GLY A 226 10.93 -14.38 9.15
C GLY A 226 9.81 -15.11 8.40
N VAL A 227 9.86 -16.43 8.21
CA VAL A 227 8.82 -17.20 7.50
C VAL A 227 7.89 -17.89 8.49
N HIS A 228 6.59 -17.67 8.32
CA HIS A 228 5.54 -18.23 9.16
C HIS A 228 4.54 -18.99 8.30
N VAL A 229 4.20 -20.23 8.69
CA VAL A 229 3.15 -21.01 8.00
C VAL A 229 1.96 -21.18 8.94
N ARG A 230 0.81 -20.67 8.52
CA ARG A 230 -0.47 -20.70 9.24
C ARG A 230 -1.33 -21.83 8.72
N THR A 231 -1.75 -22.71 9.63
CA THR A 231 -2.59 -23.87 9.30
C THR A 231 -4.05 -23.64 9.69
N ASN A 232 -4.36 -22.45 10.22
CA ASN A 232 -5.72 -22.03 10.55
C ASN A 232 -5.98 -20.60 10.02
N LYS A 233 -7.18 -20.40 9.43
CA LYS A 233 -7.66 -19.11 8.93
C LYS A 233 -7.62 -17.99 9.97
N ALA A 234 -7.90 -18.31 11.23
CA ALA A 234 -7.89 -17.32 12.31
C ALA A 234 -6.49 -16.74 12.54
N GLU A 235 -5.42 -17.50 12.28
CA GLU A 235 -4.06 -17.02 12.51
C GLU A 235 -3.63 -16.02 11.42
N ILE A 236 -3.90 -16.32 10.15
CA ILE A 236 -3.55 -15.39 9.05
C ILE A 236 -4.41 -14.11 9.10
N ALA A 237 -5.65 -14.20 9.61
CA ALA A 237 -6.48 -13.03 9.85
C ALA A 237 -5.85 -12.06 10.86
N LYS A 238 -5.21 -12.56 11.93
CA LYS A 238 -4.46 -11.73 12.89
C LYS A 238 -3.23 -11.10 12.24
N ASP A 239 -2.51 -11.85 11.40
CA ASP A 239 -1.39 -11.31 10.63
C ASP A 239 -1.83 -10.16 9.70
N TYR A 240 -3.03 -10.26 9.11
CA TYR A 240 -3.63 -9.18 8.32
C TYR A 240 -3.95 -7.95 9.14
N LEU A 241 -4.53 -8.09 10.33
CA LEU A 241 -4.82 -6.97 11.19
C LEU A 241 -3.54 -6.23 11.62
N LEU A 242 -2.51 -6.97 12.06
CA LEU A 242 -1.21 -6.39 12.41
C LEU A 242 -0.55 -5.68 11.22
N LYS A 243 -0.57 -6.27 10.02
CA LYS A 243 0.08 -5.63 8.87
C LYS A 243 -0.72 -4.46 8.31
N PHE A 244 -2.01 -4.64 8.07
CA PHE A 244 -2.83 -3.69 7.32
C PHE A 244 -3.45 -2.62 8.22
N SER A 245 -3.97 -3.00 9.38
CA SER A 245 -4.66 -2.10 10.32
C SER A 245 -3.74 -1.48 11.37
N LEU A 246 -2.52 -2.00 11.54
CA LEU A 246 -1.48 -1.37 12.36
C LEU A 246 -0.34 -0.83 11.50
N GLY A 247 0.61 -1.66 11.03
CA GLY A 247 1.83 -1.16 10.40
C GLY A 247 1.58 -0.26 9.18
N ASN A 248 0.74 -0.71 8.25
CA ASN A 248 0.39 0.08 7.07
C ASN A 248 -0.51 1.29 7.39
N ALA A 249 -1.35 1.20 8.42
CA ALA A 249 -2.24 2.28 8.86
C ALA A 249 -1.46 3.44 9.48
N VAL A 250 -0.58 3.14 10.43
CA VAL A 250 0.33 4.12 11.04
C VAL A 250 1.22 4.76 9.98
N ASN A 251 1.75 3.96 9.05
CA ASN A 251 2.50 4.50 7.91
C ASN A 251 1.66 5.49 7.10
N SER A 252 0.43 5.12 6.74
CA SER A 252 -0.48 5.97 5.98
C SER A 252 -0.84 7.26 6.72
N ALA A 253 -1.09 7.19 8.03
CA ALA A 253 -1.35 8.35 8.88
C ALA A 253 -0.19 9.38 8.88
N MET A 254 1.05 8.89 8.71
CA MET A 254 2.28 9.68 8.74
C MET A 254 2.70 10.21 7.35
N VAL A 255 2.71 9.37 6.32
CA VAL A 255 3.37 9.69 5.03
C VAL A 255 2.71 10.84 4.27
N TYR A 256 1.38 11.02 4.39
CA TYR A 256 0.71 12.16 3.77
C TYR A 256 1.11 13.48 4.41
N LEU A 257 1.24 13.50 5.74
CA LEU A 257 1.73 14.66 6.49
C LEU A 257 3.15 14.98 6.07
N LEU A 258 4.04 14.00 6.09
CA LEU A 258 5.44 14.18 5.67
C LEU A 258 5.56 14.66 4.21
N ALA A 259 4.77 14.11 3.29
CA ALA A 259 4.76 14.53 1.89
C ALA A 259 4.34 16.00 1.74
N LEU A 260 3.27 16.43 2.43
CA LEU A 260 2.80 17.82 2.42
C LEU A 260 3.82 18.76 3.09
N SER A 261 4.55 18.29 4.11
CA SER A 261 5.61 19.02 4.81
C SER A 261 6.99 18.91 4.14
N ARG A 262 7.02 18.56 2.83
CA ARG A 262 8.23 18.53 2.00
C ARG A 262 9.32 17.56 2.48
N GLN A 263 8.94 16.50 3.20
CA GLN A 263 9.86 15.43 3.57
C GLN A 263 9.79 14.33 2.52
N ARG A 264 10.96 13.94 1.98
CA ARG A 264 11.04 12.93 0.92
C ARG A 264 10.83 11.53 1.46
N THR A 265 11.44 11.19 2.60
CA THR A 265 11.48 9.82 3.10
C THR A 265 10.81 9.68 4.45
N ALA A 266 10.16 8.54 4.68
CA ALA A 266 9.35 8.30 5.86
C ALA A 266 10.15 8.39 7.17
N ASN A 267 11.41 7.96 7.15
CA ASN A 267 12.32 8.05 8.31
C ASN A 267 12.66 9.47 8.76
N GLN A 268 12.31 10.50 7.98
CA GLN A 268 12.50 11.89 8.37
C GLN A 268 11.50 12.35 9.43
N PHE A 269 10.47 11.55 9.76
CA PHE A 269 9.55 11.88 10.84
C PHE A 269 10.22 12.04 12.20
N GLN A 270 11.39 11.41 12.41
CA GLN A 270 12.20 11.57 13.62
C GLN A 270 12.62 13.02 13.90
N LYS A 271 12.59 13.89 12.89
CA LYS A 271 12.86 15.32 13.03
C LYS A 271 11.69 16.09 13.66
N PHE A 272 10.53 15.44 13.82
CA PHE A 272 9.29 16.02 14.28
C PHE A 272 8.75 15.18 15.45
N PRO A 273 9.16 15.47 16.70
CA PRO A 273 8.69 14.75 17.88
C PRO A 273 7.15 14.66 17.94
N ILE A 274 6.49 15.73 17.51
CA ILE A 274 5.04 15.82 17.46
C ILE A 274 4.36 14.76 16.59
N ILE A 275 5.03 14.28 15.54
CA ILE A 275 4.51 13.17 14.73
C ILE A 275 4.52 11.88 15.56
N SER A 276 5.51 11.66 16.43
CA SER A 276 5.52 10.47 17.29
C SER A 276 4.37 10.51 18.29
N GLU A 277 4.15 11.65 18.96
CA GLU A 277 3.03 11.85 19.90
C GLU A 277 1.67 11.61 19.24
N TYR A 278 1.50 12.12 18.01
CA TYR A 278 0.32 11.88 17.19
C TYR A 278 0.10 10.40 16.88
N LEU A 279 1.14 9.68 16.44
CA LEU A 279 1.02 8.27 16.10
C LEU A 279 0.72 7.41 17.33
N ASP A 280 1.32 7.74 18.48
CA ASP A 280 1.04 7.06 19.75
C ASP A 280 -0.41 7.28 20.16
N ALA A 281 -0.91 8.52 20.08
CA ALA A 281 -2.31 8.81 20.40
C ALA A 281 -3.31 8.16 19.45
N LEU A 282 -3.01 8.12 18.13
CA LEU A 282 -3.80 7.39 17.14
C LEU A 282 -3.80 5.88 17.41
N PHE A 283 -2.64 5.33 17.80
CA PHE A 283 -2.49 3.93 18.14
C PHE A 283 -3.37 3.56 19.33
N GLU A 284 -3.26 4.29 20.45
CA GLU A 284 -4.01 4.00 21.67
C GLU A 284 -5.53 4.18 21.51
N LYS A 285 -5.97 5.23 20.80
CA LYS A 285 -7.40 5.60 20.77
C LYS A 285 -8.21 4.88 19.69
N ASP A 286 -7.60 4.53 18.56
CA ASP A 286 -8.33 3.99 17.42
C ASP A 286 -7.81 2.63 16.94
N ILE A 287 -6.49 2.47 16.82
CA ILE A 287 -5.93 1.27 16.19
C ILE A 287 -5.92 0.10 17.16
N LEU A 288 -5.39 0.28 18.38
CA LEU A 288 -5.28 -0.78 19.36
C LEU A 288 -6.65 -1.38 19.75
N PRO A 289 -7.70 -0.58 20.04
CA PRO A 289 -9.03 -1.13 20.30
C PRO A 289 -9.56 -1.97 19.13
N ALA A 290 -9.29 -1.57 17.88
CA ALA A 290 -9.75 -2.30 16.71
C ALA A 290 -9.02 -3.65 16.54
N LEU A 291 -7.74 -3.69 16.89
CA LEU A 291 -6.95 -4.93 16.88
C LEU A 291 -7.46 -5.90 17.95
N VAL A 292 -7.72 -5.41 19.16
CA VAL A 292 -8.25 -6.21 20.27
C VAL A 292 -9.66 -6.73 19.95
N ALA A 293 -10.53 -5.89 19.38
CA ALA A 293 -11.83 -6.30 18.88
C ALA A 293 -11.74 -7.34 17.75
N GLY A 294 -10.63 -7.36 17.00
CA GLY A 294 -10.30 -8.35 15.97
C GLY A 294 -9.50 -9.56 16.48
N ASP A 295 -9.54 -9.86 17.78
CA ASP A 295 -8.88 -11.00 18.43
C ASP A 295 -7.34 -11.02 18.36
N VAL A 296 -6.71 -9.87 18.12
CA VAL A 296 -5.26 -9.69 18.30
C VAL A 296 -4.99 -9.39 19.77
N ALA A 297 -4.05 -10.12 20.38
CA ALA A 297 -3.68 -9.87 21.77
C ALA A 297 -3.05 -8.46 21.90
N GLU A 298 -3.42 -7.73 22.95
CA GLU A 298 -2.94 -6.35 23.16
C GLU A 298 -1.40 -6.29 23.21
N GLU A 299 -0.76 -7.22 23.92
CA GLU A 299 0.69 -7.33 24.00
C GLU A 299 1.35 -7.54 22.62
N GLU A 300 0.74 -8.39 21.77
CA GLU A 300 1.21 -8.63 20.40
C GLU A 300 1.12 -7.35 19.56
N ALA A 301 0.00 -6.64 19.65
CA ALA A 301 -0.20 -5.37 18.95
C ALA A 301 0.81 -4.30 19.40
N ARG A 302 1.02 -4.14 20.71
CA ARG A 302 2.00 -3.19 21.27
C ARG A 302 3.43 -3.52 20.84
N LYS A 303 3.81 -4.80 20.90
CA LYS A 303 5.13 -5.25 20.46
C LYS A 303 5.35 -4.96 18.97
N PHE A 304 4.35 -5.26 18.13
CA PHE A 304 4.41 -4.96 16.70
C PHE A 304 4.52 -3.46 16.43
N TYR A 305 3.77 -2.62 17.18
CA TYR A 305 3.84 -1.17 17.04
C TYR A 305 5.23 -0.62 17.37
N VAL A 306 5.84 -1.07 18.47
CA VAL A 306 7.20 -0.68 18.87
C VAL A 306 8.23 -1.13 17.83
N GLU A 307 8.15 -2.38 17.36
CA GLU A 307 9.03 -2.89 16.29
C GLU A 307 8.89 -2.04 15.02
N TRP A 308 7.66 -1.72 14.63
CA TRP A 308 7.38 -0.91 13.46
C TRP A 308 7.98 0.50 13.59
N LEU A 309 7.85 1.15 14.74
CA LEU A 309 8.45 2.47 14.97
C LEU A 309 9.98 2.44 14.84
N VAL A 310 10.65 1.40 15.36
CA VAL A 310 12.10 1.24 15.23
C VAL A 310 12.49 1.13 13.75
N ARG A 311 11.78 0.30 12.98
CA ARG A 311 12.01 0.12 11.54
C ARG A 311 11.82 1.42 10.77
N MET A 312 10.78 2.18 11.09
CA MET A 312 10.55 3.47 10.44
C MET A 312 11.56 4.55 10.82
N LYS A 313 12.20 4.46 11.99
CA LYS A 313 13.25 5.38 12.45
C LYS A 313 14.63 5.05 11.88
N HIS A 314 14.75 4.06 10.99
CA HIS A 314 16.03 3.67 10.41
C HIS A 314 16.78 4.88 9.82
N PRO A 315 17.99 5.22 10.27
CA PRO A 315 18.64 6.50 9.94
C PRO A 315 19.05 6.59 8.47
N HIS A 316 19.44 5.48 7.87
CA HIS A 316 19.94 5.43 6.48
C HIS A 316 18.93 4.89 5.46
N PHE A 317 17.72 4.52 5.88
CA PHE A 317 16.75 3.84 5.04
C PHE A 317 15.34 4.35 5.31
N GLY A 318 14.60 4.63 4.24
CA GLY A 318 13.23 5.09 4.34
C GLY A 318 12.51 4.96 3.01
N LEU A 319 11.20 4.76 3.07
CA LEU A 319 10.35 4.76 1.90
C LEU A 319 10.12 6.19 1.40
N ASP A 320 10.06 6.38 0.09
CA ASP A 320 9.71 7.68 -0.50
C ASP A 320 8.23 7.99 -0.24
N ASN A 321 7.95 9.12 0.40
CA ASN A 321 6.61 9.50 0.87
C ASN A 321 5.64 9.72 -0.29
N PHE A 322 6.10 10.27 -1.43
CA PHE A 322 5.23 10.47 -2.60
C PHE A 322 4.93 9.16 -3.31
N TRP A 323 5.88 8.24 -3.35
CA TRP A 323 5.66 6.88 -3.84
C TRP A 323 4.65 6.13 -2.96
N VAL A 324 4.84 6.16 -1.64
CA VAL A 324 3.92 5.51 -0.69
C VAL A 324 2.57 6.22 -0.62
N SER A 325 2.47 7.49 -0.98
CA SER A 325 1.18 8.19 -0.96
C SER A 325 0.28 7.85 -2.17
N GLN A 326 0.79 7.20 -3.22
CA GLN A 326 -0.01 6.86 -4.41
C GLN A 326 -1.15 5.89 -4.10
N ASN A 327 -2.29 6.03 -4.80
CA ASN A 327 -3.56 5.36 -4.52
C ASN A 327 -4.08 5.67 -3.10
N ALA A 328 -4.03 6.94 -2.70
CA ALA A 328 -4.28 7.34 -1.32
C ALA A 328 -5.65 6.89 -0.81
N LEU A 329 -6.70 7.08 -1.60
CA LEU A 329 -8.06 6.75 -1.22
C LEU A 329 -8.21 5.26 -0.87
N LEU A 330 -7.71 4.37 -1.73
CA LEU A 330 -7.68 2.93 -1.46
C LEU A 330 -6.96 2.60 -0.14
N ARG A 331 -5.84 3.28 0.13
CA ARG A 331 -5.05 3.06 1.35
C ARG A 331 -5.78 3.54 2.60
N ILE A 332 -6.41 4.71 2.55
CA ILE A 332 -7.26 5.19 3.66
C ILE A 332 -8.32 4.13 3.98
N TYR A 333 -8.96 3.58 2.95
CA TYR A 333 -10.07 2.65 3.10
C TYR A 333 -9.63 1.33 3.75
N VAL A 334 -8.59 0.70 3.21
CA VAL A 334 -8.16 -0.64 3.66
C VAL A 334 -7.28 -0.59 4.91
N ARG A 335 -6.80 0.59 5.33
CA ARG A 335 -5.84 0.71 6.45
C ARG A 335 -6.40 1.49 7.64
N LEU A 336 -6.96 2.69 7.40
CA LEU A 336 -7.44 3.58 8.48
C LEU A 336 -8.91 3.29 8.81
N LEU A 337 -9.78 3.32 7.80
CA LEU A 337 -11.22 3.16 8.02
C LEU A 337 -11.62 1.73 8.39
N ASN A 338 -10.76 0.75 8.13
CA ASN A 338 -10.97 -0.59 8.67
C ASN A 338 -11.05 -0.57 10.20
N SER A 339 -10.16 0.16 10.88
CA SER A 339 -10.18 0.28 12.34
C SER A 339 -11.44 0.99 12.85
N VAL A 340 -11.88 2.04 12.14
CA VAL A 340 -13.15 2.73 12.45
C VAL A 340 -14.33 1.77 12.35
N ASN A 341 -14.44 1.04 11.24
CA ASN A 341 -15.52 0.09 11.00
C ASN A 341 -15.53 -1.03 12.05
N THR A 342 -14.37 -1.60 12.35
CA THR A 342 -14.24 -2.65 13.37
C THR A 342 -14.67 -2.14 14.74
N ASN A 343 -14.21 -0.97 15.17
CA ASN A 343 -14.57 -0.43 16.47
C ASN A 343 -16.06 -0.11 16.58
N ILE A 344 -16.67 0.52 15.57
CA ILE A 344 -18.11 0.81 15.56
C ILE A 344 -18.92 -0.48 15.63
N ALA A 345 -18.49 -1.53 14.92
CA ALA A 345 -19.17 -2.82 14.92
C ALA A 345 -19.11 -3.56 16.28
N HIS A 346 -18.09 -3.30 17.10
CA HIS A 346 -17.88 -4.00 18.38
C HIS A 346 -18.17 -3.14 19.62
N ASN A 347 -18.27 -1.82 19.46
CA ASN A 347 -18.52 -0.87 20.54
C ASN A 347 -19.41 0.27 20.04
N GLU A 348 -20.69 0.24 20.44
CA GLU A 348 -21.69 1.26 20.10
C GLU A 348 -21.34 2.66 20.61
N ASN A 349 -20.54 2.74 21.67
CA ASN A 349 -20.09 4.00 22.28
C ASN A 349 -18.78 4.53 21.67
N TYR A 350 -18.12 3.75 20.81
CA TYR A 350 -16.92 4.22 20.14
C TYR A 350 -17.24 5.39 19.22
N ARG A 351 -16.37 6.40 19.28
CA ARG A 351 -16.34 7.52 18.34
C ARG A 351 -14.91 7.64 17.84
N PRO A 352 -14.67 7.71 16.51
CA PRO A 352 -13.34 7.90 15.98
C PRO A 352 -12.67 9.13 16.60
N SER A 353 -11.41 8.99 16.99
CA SER A 353 -10.71 10.12 17.60
C SER A 353 -10.43 11.21 16.57
N LYS A 354 -10.16 12.41 17.07
CA LYS A 354 -9.64 13.52 16.25
C LYS A 354 -8.32 13.20 15.54
N PHE A 355 -7.54 12.23 16.03
CA PHE A 355 -6.31 11.79 15.37
C PHE A 355 -6.62 10.95 14.13
N MET A 356 -7.63 10.06 14.20
CA MET A 356 -8.16 9.36 13.02
C MET A 356 -8.78 10.34 12.02
N ALA A 357 -9.49 11.35 12.52
CA ALA A 357 -10.05 12.41 11.67
C ALA A 357 -8.94 13.22 10.98
N PHE A 358 -7.87 13.57 11.72
CA PHE A 358 -6.71 14.26 11.16
C PHE A 358 -5.98 13.42 10.11
N ALA A 359 -5.71 12.14 10.39
CA ALA A 359 -5.10 11.20 9.44
C ALA A 359 -5.84 11.20 8.09
N THR A 360 -7.18 11.13 8.17
CA THR A 360 -8.06 11.13 7.01
C THR A 360 -8.06 12.48 6.29
N ALA A 361 -8.18 13.58 7.04
CA ALA A 361 -8.19 14.94 6.49
C ALA A 361 -6.89 15.30 5.76
N VAL A 362 -5.73 14.91 6.30
CA VAL A 362 -4.41 15.12 5.66
C VAL A 362 -4.30 14.32 4.36
N ALA A 363 -4.82 13.10 4.33
CA ALA A 363 -4.85 12.29 3.11
C ALA A 363 -5.79 12.89 2.05
N LEU A 364 -6.93 13.46 2.46
CA LEU A 364 -7.80 14.23 1.55
C LEU A 364 -7.10 15.49 1.05
N ARG A 365 -6.37 16.22 1.91
CA ARG A 365 -5.56 17.39 1.51
C ARG A 365 -4.49 17.03 0.48
N PHE A 366 -3.91 15.83 0.58
CA PHE A 366 -2.98 15.29 -0.42
C PHE A 366 -3.67 15.01 -1.77
N LEU A 367 -4.95 14.61 -1.75
CA LEU A 367 -5.77 14.38 -2.93
C LEU A 367 -6.43 15.66 -3.49
N THR A 368 -6.20 16.83 -2.89
CA THR A 368 -6.73 18.10 -3.37
C THR A 368 -5.83 18.68 -4.46
N PRO A 369 -6.33 18.85 -5.70
CA PRO A 369 -5.58 19.50 -6.76
C PRO A 369 -5.22 20.96 -6.42
N TRP A 370 -4.15 21.47 -7.05
CA TRP A 370 -3.81 22.88 -7.13
C TRP A 370 -4.46 23.59 -8.32
N GLN A 371 -4.96 22.82 -9.28
CA GLN A 371 -5.62 23.31 -10.50
C GLN A 371 -6.84 22.45 -10.81
N ALA A 372 -7.79 23.03 -11.55
CA ALA A 372 -9.09 22.38 -11.82
C ALA A 372 -8.97 21.09 -12.64
N ASP A 373 -8.02 21.07 -13.57
CA ASP A 373 -7.88 19.99 -14.55
C ASP A 373 -6.65 19.13 -14.30
N SER A 374 -6.78 17.86 -14.72
CA SER A 374 -5.70 16.90 -14.77
C SER A 374 -4.55 17.42 -15.63
N LYS A 375 -3.32 17.01 -15.31
CA LYS A 375 -2.14 17.31 -16.12
C LYS A 375 -1.94 16.19 -17.15
N ARG A 376 -1.59 16.56 -18.39
CA ARG A 376 -1.31 15.67 -19.54
C ARG A 376 -2.57 15.05 -20.18
N ASP A 377 -2.38 14.27 -21.24
CA ASP A 377 -3.41 13.45 -21.90
C ASP A 377 -3.99 12.32 -21.01
N ALA A 378 -3.64 12.29 -19.72
CA ALA A 378 -4.09 11.31 -18.74
C ALA A 378 -5.15 11.95 -17.82
N PRO A 379 -6.46 11.69 -18.01
CA PRO A 379 -7.55 12.41 -17.33
C PRO A 379 -7.64 12.15 -15.81
N THR A 380 -6.78 11.28 -15.27
CA THR A 380 -6.81 10.83 -13.87
C THR A 380 -5.61 11.33 -13.05
N ILE A 381 -4.64 12.01 -13.66
CA ILE A 381 -3.43 12.52 -12.99
C ILE A 381 -3.60 14.00 -12.68
N PHE A 382 -3.52 14.37 -11.40
CA PHE A 382 -3.67 15.75 -10.93
C PHE A 382 -2.37 16.26 -10.32
N VAL A 383 -2.27 17.59 -10.20
CA VAL A 383 -1.15 18.25 -9.52
C VAL A 383 -1.62 18.72 -8.16
N GLY A 384 -0.96 18.28 -7.10
CA GLY A 384 -1.13 18.81 -5.74
C GLY A 384 -0.05 19.84 -5.39
N GLN A 385 -0.27 20.54 -4.28
CA GLN A 385 0.65 21.54 -3.74
C GLN A 385 0.95 21.24 -2.26
N MET A 386 2.24 21.13 -1.95
CA MET A 386 2.81 21.01 -0.60
C MET A 386 2.72 22.34 0.15
N ASP A 387 2.90 22.30 1.46
CA ASP A 387 2.94 23.48 2.32
C ASP A 387 4.04 24.47 1.87
N PRO A 388 3.85 25.78 2.09
CA PRO A 388 4.88 26.77 1.78
C PRO A 388 6.14 26.54 2.62
N ILE A 389 7.30 26.93 2.09
CA ILE A 389 8.54 26.93 2.86
C ILE A 389 8.44 28.07 3.87
N GLN A 390 8.41 27.76 5.17
CA GLN A 390 8.54 28.78 6.21
C GLN A 390 10.00 29.28 6.26
N ASN A 391 10.19 30.58 6.47
CA ASN A 391 11.50 31.17 6.68
C ASN A 391 12.21 30.46 7.85
N GLY A 392 13.23 29.65 7.56
CA GLY A 392 13.97 28.88 8.55
C GLY A 392 14.16 27.39 8.25
N ALA A 393 13.45 26.83 7.27
CA ALA A 393 13.74 25.46 6.79
C ALA A 393 15.07 25.43 6.01
N PRO A 394 15.88 24.36 6.14
CA PRO A 394 17.16 24.27 5.44
C PRO A 394 16.92 24.42 3.94
N ILE A 395 17.70 25.30 3.33
CA ILE A 395 17.70 25.62 1.91
C ILE A 395 17.82 24.29 1.14
N PHE A 396 16.69 23.76 0.68
CA PHE A 396 16.68 22.65 -0.25
C PHE A 396 17.53 23.09 -1.44
N SER A 397 18.61 22.35 -1.70
CA SER A 397 19.61 22.56 -2.74
C SER A 397 19.08 23.38 -3.92
N LEU A 398 19.82 24.43 -4.29
CA LEU A 398 19.63 25.32 -5.44
C LEU A 398 19.54 24.61 -6.82
N THR A 399 19.49 23.28 -6.83
CA THR A 399 19.22 22.46 -8.01
C THR A 399 17.80 21.92 -7.91
N GLU A 400 16.91 22.48 -8.73
CA GLU A 400 15.54 22.01 -8.91
C GLU A 400 15.55 20.52 -9.32
N LYS A 401 15.39 19.62 -8.33
CA LYS A 401 15.36 18.18 -8.57
C LYS A 401 13.92 17.70 -8.62
N THR A 402 13.43 17.50 -9.84
CA THR A 402 12.17 16.79 -10.06
C THR A 402 12.45 15.29 -10.01
N TRP A 403 11.78 14.58 -9.10
CA TRP A 403 11.78 13.12 -9.05
C TRP A 403 10.71 12.58 -9.99
N ASN A 404 11.09 11.58 -10.79
CA ASN A 404 10.19 10.84 -11.67
C ASN A 404 10.02 9.45 -11.10
N TYR A 405 8.77 8.98 -11.05
CA TYR A 405 8.43 7.64 -10.58
C TYR A 405 8.01 6.76 -11.78
N ASP A 406 8.16 5.43 -11.65
CA ASP A 406 7.84 4.47 -12.72
C ASP A 406 6.36 4.50 -13.15
N THR A 407 5.48 5.07 -12.32
CA THR A 407 4.07 5.32 -12.66
C THR A 407 3.87 6.50 -13.61
N GLY A 408 4.94 7.24 -13.93
CA GLY A 408 4.93 8.44 -14.75
C GLY A 408 4.59 9.74 -13.99
N VAL A 409 4.30 9.65 -12.69
CA VAL A 409 4.07 10.82 -11.83
C VAL A 409 5.39 11.42 -11.37
N THR A 410 5.34 12.67 -10.88
CA THR A 410 6.51 13.43 -10.47
C THR A 410 6.30 14.14 -9.13
N ALA A 411 7.40 14.47 -8.45
CA ALA A 411 7.39 15.34 -7.28
C ALA A 411 8.58 16.30 -7.33
N ASN A 412 8.43 17.49 -6.75
CA ASN A 412 9.48 18.50 -6.65
C ASN A 412 9.31 19.28 -5.35
N LEU A 413 10.29 19.11 -4.45
CA LEU A 413 10.29 19.64 -3.09
C LEU A 413 10.66 21.12 -3.09
N SER A 414 11.40 21.60 -4.09
CA SER A 414 11.76 23.01 -4.23
C SER A 414 10.54 23.83 -4.64
N THR A 415 9.81 23.40 -5.68
CA THR A 415 8.58 24.06 -6.12
C THR A 415 7.37 23.73 -5.24
N GLY A 416 7.43 22.64 -4.49
CA GLY A 416 6.31 22.13 -3.68
C GLY A 416 5.21 21.48 -4.50
N LYS A 417 5.46 21.14 -5.78
CA LYS A 417 4.47 20.49 -6.65
C LYS A 417 4.68 18.99 -6.68
N TYR A 418 3.59 18.24 -6.69
CA TYR A 418 3.61 16.79 -6.91
C TYR A 418 2.42 16.36 -7.76
N GLU A 419 2.55 15.19 -8.37
CA GLU A 419 1.48 14.56 -9.15
C GLU A 419 0.95 13.32 -8.42
N PHE A 420 -0.36 13.12 -8.50
CA PHE A 420 -1.03 11.94 -7.95
C PHE A 420 -2.11 11.44 -8.93
N ASP A 421 -2.33 10.13 -8.92
CA ASP A 421 -3.38 9.47 -9.71
C ASP A 421 -4.60 9.20 -8.82
N ASP A 422 -5.73 9.83 -9.13
CA ASP A 422 -7.00 9.69 -8.41
C ASP A 422 -7.91 8.62 -9.03
N GLY A 423 -7.55 8.06 -10.18
CA GLY A 423 -8.34 6.98 -10.76
C GLY A 423 -9.67 7.38 -11.37
N GLU A 424 -10.74 6.67 -10.98
CA GLU A 424 -12.15 6.77 -11.43
C GLU A 424 -12.57 8.13 -12.00
N ASN A 425 -12.14 8.42 -13.24
CA ASN A 425 -12.31 9.71 -13.92
C ASN A 425 -11.87 10.96 -13.11
N GLY A 426 -11.07 10.76 -12.06
CA GLY A 426 -10.64 11.82 -11.14
C GLY A 426 -11.78 12.42 -10.30
N ARG A 427 -12.83 11.65 -10.00
CA ARG A 427 -14.03 12.16 -9.30
C ARG A 427 -13.71 12.80 -7.95
N VAL A 428 -12.87 12.15 -7.13
CA VAL A 428 -12.57 12.62 -5.78
C VAL A 428 -11.73 13.89 -5.84
N ALA A 429 -10.68 13.90 -6.66
CA ALA A 429 -9.84 15.06 -6.90
C ALA A 429 -10.66 16.29 -7.37
N ARG A 430 -11.58 16.11 -8.33
CA ARG A 430 -12.45 17.19 -8.82
C ARG A 430 -13.42 17.71 -7.76
N LEU A 431 -13.96 16.81 -6.93
CA LEU A 431 -14.85 17.18 -5.84
C LEU A 431 -14.11 17.99 -4.76
N LEU A 432 -12.94 17.50 -4.34
CA LEU A 432 -12.07 18.15 -3.35
C LEU A 432 -11.52 19.49 -3.88
N TRP A 433 -11.22 19.60 -5.17
CA TRP A 433 -10.84 20.85 -5.82
C TRP A 433 -11.91 21.93 -5.64
N ARG A 434 -13.17 21.62 -5.99
CA ARG A 434 -14.28 22.57 -5.88
C ARG A 434 -14.47 23.06 -4.45
N ALA A 435 -14.49 22.13 -3.49
CA ALA A 435 -14.60 22.46 -2.08
C ALA A 435 -13.40 23.30 -1.60
N GLY A 436 -12.18 22.96 -2.02
CA GLY A 436 -10.97 23.71 -1.68
C GLY A 436 -10.97 25.14 -2.23
N GLN A 437 -11.47 25.36 -3.45
CA GLN A 437 -11.59 26.70 -4.02
C GLN A 437 -12.55 27.59 -3.24
N GLN A 438 -13.72 27.06 -2.83
CA GLN A 438 -14.67 27.80 -2.00
C GLN A 438 -14.03 28.29 -0.69
N VAL A 439 -13.22 27.44 -0.04
CA VAL A 439 -12.49 27.81 1.18
C VAL A 439 -11.44 28.89 0.93
N LEU A 440 -10.68 28.78 -0.16
CA LEU A 440 -9.65 29.76 -0.52
C LEU A 440 -10.25 31.12 -0.89
N GLU A 441 -11.35 31.14 -1.64
CA GLU A 441 -12.07 32.36 -2.01
C GLU A 441 -12.63 33.07 -0.77
N ALA A 442 -13.30 32.34 0.11
CA ALA A 442 -13.82 32.88 1.37
C ALA A 442 -12.70 33.42 2.28
N SER A 443 -11.54 32.76 2.30
CA SER A 443 -10.39 33.19 3.10
C SER A 443 -9.83 34.53 2.60
N LYS A 444 -9.82 34.78 1.29
CA LYS A 444 -9.38 36.07 0.71
C LYS A 444 -10.33 37.21 1.05
N SER A 445 -11.64 36.96 1.06
CA SER A 445 -12.68 37.96 1.39
C SER A 445 -12.67 38.41 2.86
N SER A 446 -11.99 37.68 3.75
CA SER A 446 -11.82 38.05 5.16
C SER A 446 -10.63 38.98 5.43
N SER A 447 -9.79 39.28 4.42
CA SER A 447 -8.69 40.24 4.51
C SER A 447 -9.13 41.65 4.04
N HIS A 448 -8.67 42.69 4.72
CA HIS A 448 -9.38 43.95 4.98
C HIS A 448 -9.60 44.97 3.83
N ASP A 449 -9.52 44.63 2.53
CA ASP A 449 -9.43 45.65 1.45
C ASP A 449 -10.46 45.58 0.29
N PHE A 450 -11.59 44.88 0.42
CA PHE A 450 -12.61 44.88 -0.64
C PHE A 450 -14.00 45.36 -0.18
N PRO A 451 -14.70 46.20 -0.98
CA PRO A 451 -16.11 46.47 -0.76
C PRO A 451 -16.85 45.13 -0.77
N LYS A 452 -17.70 44.87 0.23
CA LYS A 452 -18.51 43.65 0.33
C LYS A 452 -19.23 43.39 -1.00
N SER A 453 -18.65 42.50 -1.79
CA SER A 453 -19.27 41.96 -3.00
C SER A 453 -20.54 41.22 -2.60
N VAL A 454 -21.62 41.42 -3.35
CA VAL A 454 -22.93 40.75 -3.20
C VAL A 454 -22.83 39.22 -3.41
N ARG A 455 -21.63 38.68 -3.66
CA ARG A 455 -21.32 37.26 -3.92
C ARG A 455 -20.37 36.60 -2.92
N ALA A 456 -20.03 37.23 -1.80
CA ALA A 456 -19.27 36.54 -0.76
C ALA A 456 -20.16 35.46 -0.12
N GLU A 457 -19.92 34.19 -0.44
CA GLU A 457 -20.58 33.05 0.22
C GLU A 457 -20.37 33.17 1.74
N SER A 458 -21.43 32.95 2.50
CA SER A 458 -21.37 32.99 3.96
C SER A 458 -20.48 31.86 4.49
N SER A 459 -19.82 32.07 5.64
CA SER A 459 -18.96 31.05 6.26
C SER A 459 -19.69 29.71 6.48
N SER A 460 -21.02 29.74 6.67
CA SER A 460 -21.86 28.56 6.78
C SER A 460 -22.04 27.80 5.47
N GLU A 461 -22.15 28.50 4.33
CA GLU A 461 -22.28 27.87 3.01
C GLU A 461 -20.97 27.16 2.63
N VAL A 462 -19.82 27.79 2.88
CA VAL A 462 -18.50 27.19 2.65
C VAL A 462 -18.31 25.92 3.47
N SER A 463 -18.60 25.98 4.78
CA SER A 463 -18.52 24.80 5.64
C SER A 463 -19.49 23.70 5.23
N SER A 464 -20.69 24.04 4.75
CA SER A 464 -21.65 23.06 4.23
C SER A 464 -21.15 22.38 2.94
N GLY A 465 -20.55 23.13 2.02
CA GLY A 465 -19.99 22.60 0.77
C GLY A 465 -18.82 21.65 1.03
N VAL A 466 -17.94 22.01 1.97
CA VAL A 466 -16.85 21.12 2.42
C VAL A 466 -17.40 19.86 3.07
N GLY A 467 -18.39 19.98 3.96
CA GLY A 467 -19.04 18.84 4.61
C GLY A 467 -19.64 17.86 3.61
N VAL A 468 -20.39 18.35 2.61
CA VAL A 468 -20.96 17.51 1.53
C VAL A 468 -19.88 16.82 0.71
N ALA A 469 -18.80 17.53 0.38
CA ALA A 469 -17.70 16.96 -0.39
C ALA A 469 -17.00 15.82 0.37
N VAL A 470 -16.64 16.04 1.64
CA VAL A 470 -16.00 15.03 2.48
C VAL A 470 -16.92 13.84 2.71
N ALA A 471 -18.18 14.07 3.08
CA ALA A 471 -19.17 13.01 3.27
C ALA A 471 -19.36 12.16 1.99
N SER A 472 -19.37 12.79 0.82
CA SER A 472 -19.47 12.09 -0.47
C SER A 472 -18.24 11.22 -0.78
N VAL A 473 -17.03 11.66 -0.38
CA VAL A 473 -15.80 10.87 -0.53
C VAL A 473 -15.75 9.72 0.48
N LEU A 474 -16.23 9.91 1.70
CA LEU A 474 -16.26 8.85 2.71
C LEU A 474 -17.37 7.82 2.41
N SER A 475 -18.49 8.23 1.83
CA SER A 475 -19.61 7.34 1.47
C SER A 475 -19.31 6.39 0.31
N THR A 476 -18.21 6.58 -0.44
CA THR A 476 -17.76 5.59 -1.43
C THR A 476 -17.04 4.40 -0.79
N VAL A 477 -16.83 4.43 0.53
CA VAL A 477 -16.24 3.33 1.30
C VAL A 477 -17.31 2.32 1.66
N LYS A 478 -17.04 1.05 1.35
CA LYS A 478 -17.91 -0.04 1.79
C LYS A 478 -17.99 -0.05 3.33
N GLY A 479 -19.21 0.01 3.85
CA GLY A 479 -19.50 -0.05 5.29
C GLY A 479 -19.52 1.32 5.99
N PHE A 480 -19.26 2.42 5.27
CA PHE A 480 -19.41 3.75 5.84
C PHE A 480 -20.87 4.21 5.72
N ASP A 481 -21.55 4.36 6.86
CA ASP A 481 -22.98 4.62 6.91
C ASP A 481 -23.28 5.94 7.62
N LEU A 482 -23.60 6.98 6.83
CA LEU A 482 -23.95 8.30 7.36
C LEU A 482 -25.23 8.32 8.21
N THR A 483 -26.03 7.25 8.24
CA THR A 483 -27.20 7.16 9.13
C THR A 483 -26.82 6.81 10.57
N ASN A 484 -25.58 6.37 10.80
CA ASN A 484 -25.04 6.14 12.14
C ASN A 484 -24.29 7.38 12.63
N ASP A 485 -24.64 7.84 13.83
CA ASP A 485 -24.10 9.05 14.44
C ASP A 485 -22.57 9.07 14.57
N ALA A 486 -21.93 7.91 14.76
CA ALA A 486 -20.46 7.83 14.84
C ALA A 486 -19.79 8.15 13.50
N TYR A 487 -20.33 7.65 12.39
CA TYR A 487 -19.83 7.97 11.05
C TYR A 487 -20.15 9.41 10.66
N ALA A 488 -21.34 9.90 11.01
CA ALA A 488 -21.74 11.30 10.74
C ALA A 488 -20.85 12.29 11.50
N SER A 489 -20.62 12.07 12.80
CA SER A 489 -19.71 12.88 13.62
C SER A 489 -18.29 12.84 13.08
N PHE A 490 -17.78 11.65 12.73
CA PHE A 490 -16.46 11.51 12.16
C PHE A 490 -16.30 12.26 10.83
N ALA A 491 -17.29 12.17 9.93
CA ALA A 491 -17.28 12.92 8.68
C ALA A 491 -17.25 14.45 8.92
N ALA A 492 -17.95 14.93 9.93
CA ALA A 492 -17.93 16.34 10.34
C ALA A 492 -16.55 16.78 10.87
N ASP A 493 -15.92 15.96 11.71
CA ASP A 493 -14.57 16.23 12.24
C ASP A 493 -13.52 16.24 11.12
N VAL A 494 -13.60 15.28 10.19
CA VAL A 494 -12.74 15.25 8.99
C VAL A 494 -12.96 16.50 8.14
N ALA A 495 -14.20 16.93 7.94
CA ALA A 495 -14.53 18.13 7.17
C ALA A 495 -13.96 19.41 7.81
N ALA A 496 -14.09 19.55 9.13
CA ALA A 496 -13.54 20.69 9.87
C ALA A 496 -12.01 20.76 9.76
N LEU A 497 -11.32 19.63 9.94
CA LEU A 497 -9.86 19.56 9.81
C LEU A 497 -9.40 19.76 8.36
N TYR A 498 -10.11 19.19 7.40
CA TYR A 498 -9.83 19.38 5.98
C TYR A 498 -9.96 20.86 5.57
N GLN A 499 -11.03 21.55 6.01
CA GLN A 499 -11.22 22.98 5.77
C GLN A 499 -10.02 23.80 6.29
N ARG A 500 -9.51 23.49 7.49
CA ARG A 500 -8.32 24.14 8.04
C ARG A 500 -7.10 23.91 7.16
N LEU A 501 -6.85 22.67 6.74
CA LEU A 501 -5.70 22.26 5.93
C LEU A 501 -5.68 22.87 4.51
N VAL A 502 -6.85 23.14 3.91
CA VAL A 502 -6.93 23.76 2.57
C VAL A 502 -7.02 25.29 2.62
N SER A 503 -7.26 25.89 3.79
CA SER A 503 -7.39 27.35 3.92
C SER A 503 -6.12 28.13 3.59
N GLY A 504 -4.96 27.48 3.65
CA GLY A 504 -3.65 28.11 3.48
C GLY A 504 -3.21 28.99 4.65
N LYS A 505 -3.97 29.04 5.75
CA LYS A 505 -3.65 29.83 6.95
C LYS A 505 -2.62 29.17 7.86
N GLN A 506 -2.55 27.83 7.83
CA GLN A 506 -1.64 27.01 8.61
C GLN A 506 -1.14 25.87 7.71
N THR A 507 0.06 25.39 8.00
CA THR A 507 0.63 24.16 7.44
C THR A 507 -0.05 22.93 8.05
N ALA A 508 0.17 21.76 7.44
CA ALA A 508 -0.32 20.50 7.98
C ALA A 508 0.30 20.16 9.34
N LEU A 509 1.57 20.54 9.55
CA LEU A 509 2.23 20.38 10.86
C LEU A 509 1.62 21.29 11.92
N GLU A 510 1.47 22.58 11.66
CA GLU A 510 0.81 23.52 12.60
C GLU A 510 -0.61 23.08 12.95
N THR A 511 -1.34 22.54 11.97
CA THR A 511 -2.67 21.97 12.23
C THR A 511 -2.60 20.78 13.19
N LEU A 512 -1.58 19.92 13.06
CA LEU A 512 -1.35 18.82 14.01
C LEU A 512 -1.03 19.34 15.41
N GLU A 513 -0.20 20.39 15.53
CA GLU A 513 0.14 21.00 16.83
C GLU A 513 -1.11 21.46 17.57
N ASP A 514 -2.03 22.10 16.87
CA ASP A 514 -3.30 22.53 17.46
C ASP A 514 -4.20 21.34 17.84
N VAL A 515 -4.21 20.26 17.05
CA VAL A 515 -4.99 19.04 17.37
C VAL A 515 -4.50 18.41 18.69
N LEU A 516 -3.18 18.32 18.87
CA LEU A 516 -2.55 17.78 20.07
C LEU A 516 -2.72 18.73 21.27
N ARG A 517 -2.46 20.03 21.11
CA ARG A 517 -2.65 21.02 22.19
C ARG A 517 -4.08 21.02 22.73
N ASN A 518 -5.08 20.97 21.83
CA ASN A 518 -6.49 20.89 22.22
C ASN A 518 -6.85 19.55 22.88
N HIS A 519 -5.98 18.53 22.80
CA HIS A 519 -6.16 17.26 23.48
C HIS A 519 -5.80 17.35 24.94
N GLU A 520 -4.62 17.88 25.20
CA GLU A 520 -4.09 18.02 26.54
C GLU A 520 -4.99 18.92 27.39
N THR A 521 -5.57 19.97 26.80
CA THR A 521 -6.51 20.87 27.48
C THR A 521 -7.88 20.22 27.77
N SER A 522 -8.34 19.30 26.93
CA SER A 522 -9.62 18.59 27.16
C SER A 522 -9.48 17.47 28.20
N ASP A 523 -8.36 16.75 28.19
CA ASP A 523 -8.08 15.70 29.17
C ASP A 523 -7.78 16.28 30.57
N SER A 524 -7.11 17.43 30.66
CA SER A 524 -6.85 18.13 31.94
C SER A 524 -8.10 18.73 32.57
N CYS A 525 -9.15 19.05 31.80
CA CYS A 525 -10.43 19.51 32.35
C CYS A 525 -11.34 18.36 32.81
N CYS A 526 -11.14 17.13 32.33
CA CYS A 526 -11.93 15.96 32.74
C CYS A 526 -11.30 15.17 33.90
N GLY A 527 -10.06 15.50 34.28
CA GLY A 527 -9.32 14.88 35.38
C GLY A 527 -9.26 15.72 36.68
N ALA A 528 -10.06 16.78 36.79
CA ALA A 528 -10.11 17.68 37.96
C ALA A 528 -11.39 17.50 38.78
#